data_AF-A0A2V7A1W2-F1
#
_entry.id   AF-A0A2V7A1W2-F1
#
_cell.length_a   1.000
_cell.length_b   1.000
_cell.length_c   1.000
_cell.angle_alpha   90.00
_cell.angle_beta   90.00
_cell.angle_gamma   90.00
#
_symmetry.space_group_name_H-M   'P 1'
#
loop_
_entity.id
_entity.type
_entity.pdbx_description
1 polymer ?
#
loop_
_entity_poly.entity_id
_entity_poly.type
_entity_poly.pdbx_seq_one_letter_code
_entity_poly.pdbx_strand_id
1 'polypeptide(L)'
;MPEAPVWRRGSEWTYRYGGSAGNGTLVWSVDREEVIDGVPHYVIKTGTREFFYRKSDRASSRETVDGVIVIKNTPSRLLYMWPMSVGQKWEQTLLEERPKDRQKNEWVDTVTVEAEETVTVPAGTFKTFKIVRRNKKTGAIRYEMWYSPEVGQWVKIRENLDSGLRVGELIAFKLR
;
A
#
# COMPACT_ATOMS: atom_id res chain seq x y z
N MET A 1 10.85 -10.23 15.75
CA MET A 1 9.93 -9.28 15.07
C MET A 1 9.90 -9.67 13.59
N PRO A 2 8.75 -9.73 12.91
CA PRO A 2 8.76 -10.19 11.53
C PRO A 2 9.45 -9.18 10.62
N GLU A 3 10.42 -9.66 9.84
CA GLU A 3 10.93 -8.96 8.65
C GLU A 3 9.80 -8.79 7.62
N ALA A 4 10.05 -8.03 6.55
CA ALA A 4 9.10 -7.93 5.45
C ALA A 4 8.75 -9.35 4.94
N PRO A 5 7.48 -9.80 5.00
CA PRO A 5 7.17 -11.15 4.56
C PRO A 5 7.47 -11.27 3.07
N VAL A 6 7.97 -12.42 2.63
CA VAL A 6 8.25 -12.71 1.22
C VAL A 6 6.93 -12.94 0.49
N TRP A 7 6.72 -12.27 -0.64
CA TRP A 7 5.55 -12.53 -1.48
C TRP A 7 5.94 -13.52 -2.56
N ARG A 8 5.13 -14.56 -2.72
CA ARG A 8 5.34 -15.56 -3.77
C ARG A 8 4.41 -15.28 -4.93
N ARG A 9 4.90 -15.57 -6.14
CA ARG A 9 4.11 -15.52 -7.36
C ARG A 9 2.82 -16.35 -7.19
N GLY A 10 1.69 -15.76 -7.56
CA GLY A 10 0.37 -16.37 -7.40
C GLY A 10 -0.25 -16.26 -6.02
N SER A 11 0.36 -15.53 -5.07
CA SER A 11 -0.37 -15.02 -3.91
C SER A 11 -1.34 -13.93 -4.36
N GLU A 12 -2.54 -13.93 -3.78
CA GLU A 12 -3.65 -13.06 -4.18
C GLU A 12 -4.40 -12.50 -2.97
N TRP A 13 -4.87 -11.26 -3.11
CA TRP A 13 -5.75 -10.60 -2.16
C TRP A 13 -6.90 -9.95 -2.90
N THR A 14 -8.12 -10.26 -2.47
CA THR A 14 -9.34 -9.67 -3.01
C THR A 14 -9.94 -8.71 -2.01
N TYR A 15 -10.23 -7.50 -2.46
CA TYR A 15 -10.76 -6.42 -1.64
C TYR A 15 -12.10 -5.94 -2.16
N ARG A 16 -12.98 -5.53 -1.24
CA ARG A 16 -14.11 -4.66 -1.56
C ARG A 16 -13.77 -3.22 -1.16
N TYR A 17 -14.23 -2.27 -1.95
CA TYR A 17 -14.17 -0.85 -1.65
C TYR A 17 -15.57 -0.26 -1.53
N GLY A 18 -15.72 0.73 -0.66
CA GLY A 18 -16.92 1.55 -0.51
C GLY A 18 -16.60 2.92 0.09
N GLY A 19 -17.62 3.77 0.22
CA GLY A 19 -17.49 5.13 0.77
C GLY A 19 -17.98 6.20 -0.20
N SER A 20 -17.79 7.47 0.17
CA SER A 20 -18.23 8.59 -0.68
C SER A 20 -17.42 8.72 -1.96
N ALA A 21 -16.21 8.18 -2.00
CA ALA A 21 -15.38 8.13 -3.21
C ALA A 21 -15.79 7.03 -4.21
N GLY A 22 -16.82 6.23 -3.90
CA GLY A 22 -17.33 5.15 -4.75
C GLY A 22 -17.13 3.75 -4.16
N ASN A 23 -17.58 2.74 -4.89
CA ASN A 23 -17.54 1.33 -4.50
C ASN A 23 -16.94 0.44 -5.61
N GLY A 24 -16.54 -0.78 -5.26
CA GLY A 24 -16.04 -1.75 -6.23
C GLY A 24 -15.32 -2.94 -5.60
N THR A 25 -14.74 -3.78 -6.45
CA THR A 25 -13.92 -4.93 -6.04
C THR A 25 -12.60 -4.91 -6.80
N LEU A 26 -11.54 -5.38 -6.17
CA LEU A 26 -10.19 -5.41 -6.72
C LEU A 26 -9.51 -6.71 -6.35
N VAL A 27 -8.78 -7.31 -7.30
CA VAL A 27 -7.93 -8.48 -7.04
C VAL A 27 -6.49 -8.06 -7.29
N TRP A 28 -5.66 -8.20 -6.27
CA TRP A 28 -4.22 -8.03 -6.36
C TRP A 28 -3.56 -9.40 -6.43
N SER A 29 -2.81 -9.65 -7.49
CA SER A 29 -2.03 -10.88 -7.66
C SER A 29 -0.54 -10.55 -7.77
N VAL A 30 0.31 -11.29 -7.06
CA VAL A 30 1.76 -11.26 -7.32
C VAL A 30 2.03 -11.93 -8.66
N ASP A 31 2.29 -11.14 -9.69
CA ASP A 31 2.46 -11.64 -11.06
C ASP A 31 3.88 -12.15 -11.31
N ARG A 32 4.89 -11.35 -10.95
CA ARG A 32 6.30 -11.65 -11.17
C ARG A 32 7.21 -10.87 -10.23
N GLU A 33 8.48 -11.21 -10.30
CA GLU A 33 9.56 -10.37 -9.80
C GLU A 33 10.28 -9.74 -10.99
N GLU A 34 10.72 -8.48 -10.84
CA GLU A 34 11.38 -7.72 -11.90
C GLU A 34 12.49 -6.85 -11.31
N VAL A 35 13.61 -6.72 -12.02
CA VAL A 35 14.70 -5.82 -11.61
C VAL A 35 14.55 -4.51 -12.38
N ILE A 36 14.44 -3.40 -11.68
CA ILE A 36 14.32 -2.05 -12.25
C ILE A 36 15.47 -1.22 -11.72
N ASP A 37 16.31 -0.70 -12.62
CA ASP A 37 17.48 0.11 -12.26
C ASP A 37 18.38 -0.57 -11.21
N GLY A 38 18.57 -1.89 -11.34
CA GLY A 38 19.35 -2.71 -10.41
C GLY A 38 18.64 -3.06 -9.10
N VAL A 39 17.41 -2.60 -8.88
CA VAL A 39 16.62 -2.85 -7.67
C VAL A 39 15.56 -3.92 -7.92
N PRO A 40 15.57 -5.05 -7.17
CA PRO A 40 14.52 -6.06 -7.26
C PRO A 40 13.17 -5.55 -6.77
N HIS A 41 12.11 -5.82 -7.53
CA HIS A 41 10.73 -5.49 -7.21
C HIS A 41 9.83 -6.73 -7.32
N TYR A 42 8.78 -6.74 -6.50
CA TYR A 42 7.57 -7.50 -6.77
C TYR A 42 6.65 -6.67 -7.66
N VAL A 43 6.07 -7.32 -8.68
CA VAL A 43 5.05 -6.74 -9.53
C VAL A 43 3.70 -7.30 -9.13
N ILE A 44 2.83 -6.43 -8.61
CA ILE A 44 1.44 -6.75 -8.30
C ILE A 44 0.57 -6.30 -9.47
N LYS A 45 -0.34 -7.15 -9.91
CA LYS A 45 -1.24 -6.86 -11.03
C LYS A 45 -2.70 -6.79 -10.57
N THR A 46 -3.45 -5.89 -11.20
CA THR A 46 -4.92 -5.85 -11.17
C THR A 46 -5.44 -5.35 -12.52
N GLY A 47 -6.13 -6.21 -13.27
CA GLY A 47 -6.53 -5.89 -14.64
C GLY A 47 -5.30 -5.51 -15.49
N THR A 48 -5.31 -4.32 -16.09
CA THR A 48 -4.19 -3.79 -16.88
C THR A 48 -3.19 -2.95 -16.06
N ARG A 49 -3.48 -2.73 -14.76
CA ARG A 49 -2.61 -1.94 -13.87
C ARG A 49 -1.61 -2.83 -13.15
N GLU A 50 -0.38 -2.35 -13.05
CA GLU A 50 0.69 -2.98 -12.27
C GLU A 50 1.26 -2.02 -11.22
N PHE A 51 1.63 -2.55 -10.06
CA PHE A 51 2.30 -1.84 -8.97
C PHE A 51 3.66 -2.47 -8.70
N PHE A 52 4.68 -1.64 -8.54
CA PHE A 52 6.05 -2.10 -8.37
C PHE A 52 6.54 -1.78 -6.95
N TYR A 53 6.70 -2.82 -6.14
CA TYR A 53 7.15 -2.73 -4.75
C TYR A 53 8.56 -3.29 -4.59
N ARG A 54 9.49 -2.52 -4.03
CA ARG A 54 10.84 -3.02 -3.76
C ARG A 54 10.80 -4.27 -2.87
N LYS A 55 11.62 -5.27 -3.19
CA LYS A 55 11.62 -6.53 -2.42
C LYS A 55 12.13 -6.37 -0.99
N SER A 56 13.08 -5.46 -0.78
CA SER A 56 13.77 -5.26 0.50
C SER A 56 12.86 -4.68 1.59
N ASP A 57 11.94 -3.77 1.22
CA ASP A 57 11.20 -2.97 2.21
C ASP A 57 9.75 -2.69 1.84
N ARG A 58 9.27 -3.19 0.68
CA ARG A 58 7.93 -2.93 0.14
C ARG A 58 7.65 -1.47 -0.21
N ALA A 59 8.68 -0.65 -0.42
CA ALA A 59 8.46 0.72 -0.90
C ALA A 59 7.83 0.72 -2.30
N SER A 60 6.83 1.57 -2.52
CA SER A 60 6.18 1.73 -3.83
C SER A 60 7.02 2.64 -4.73
N SER A 61 7.52 2.10 -5.84
CA SER A 61 8.38 2.84 -6.77
C SER A 61 7.59 3.46 -7.91
N ARG A 62 6.73 2.67 -8.57
CA ARG A 62 5.94 3.13 -9.72
C ARG A 62 4.68 2.29 -9.90
N GLU A 63 3.80 2.78 -10.77
CA GLU A 63 2.64 2.06 -11.27
C GLU A 63 2.52 2.26 -12.78
N THR A 64 2.06 1.21 -13.47
CA THR A 64 1.80 1.25 -14.92
C THR A 64 0.35 0.88 -15.21
N VAL A 65 -0.19 1.37 -16.32
CA VAL A 65 -1.44 0.91 -16.93
C VAL A 65 -1.14 0.63 -18.40
N ASP A 66 -1.39 -0.61 -18.84
CA ASP A 66 -1.05 -1.05 -20.20
C ASP A 66 0.43 -0.78 -20.55
N GLY A 67 1.32 -1.01 -19.58
CA GLY A 67 2.76 -0.79 -19.71
C GLY A 67 3.22 0.67 -19.63
N VAL A 68 2.30 1.64 -19.63
CA VAL A 68 2.63 3.07 -19.55
C VAL A 68 2.70 3.51 -18.08
N ILE A 69 3.77 4.20 -17.69
CA ILE A 69 3.92 4.74 -16.33
C ILE A 69 2.84 5.79 -16.05
N VAL A 70 2.00 5.52 -15.06
CA VAL A 70 0.96 6.45 -14.59
C VAL A 70 1.31 7.13 -13.27
N ILE A 71 2.13 6.48 -12.43
CA ILE A 71 2.65 7.04 -11.19
C ILE A 71 4.13 6.66 -11.06
N LYS A 72 4.97 7.61 -10.67
CA LYS A 72 6.35 7.37 -10.26
C LYS A 72 6.65 8.13 -8.96
N ASN A 73 7.22 7.46 -7.97
CA ASN A 73 7.63 8.06 -6.71
C ASN A 73 9.15 8.19 -6.67
N THR A 74 9.66 9.40 -6.38
CA THR A 74 11.09 9.66 -6.21
C THR A 74 11.35 10.38 -4.88
N PRO A 75 12.01 9.75 -3.89
CA PRO A 75 12.37 8.32 -3.83
C PRO A 75 11.11 7.43 -3.74
N SER A 76 11.29 6.11 -3.83
CA SER A 76 10.21 5.13 -3.61
C SER A 76 9.49 5.41 -2.28
N ARG A 77 8.16 5.39 -2.31
CA ARG A 77 7.32 5.70 -1.15
C ARG A 77 7.41 4.58 -0.11
N LEU A 78 7.93 4.89 1.06
CA LEU A 78 7.95 3.97 2.20
C LEU A 78 6.52 3.83 2.76
N LEU A 79 6.01 2.61 2.70
CA LEU A 79 4.70 2.25 3.28
C LEU A 79 4.84 1.65 4.68
N TYR A 80 5.97 1.00 4.93
CA TYR A 80 6.31 0.29 6.16
C TYR A 80 7.77 0.55 6.49
N MET A 81 8.14 0.36 7.74
CA MET A 81 9.54 0.23 8.16
C MET A 81 9.69 -1.05 8.97
N TRP A 82 10.47 -1.98 8.43
CA TRP A 82 10.68 -3.29 9.02
C TRP A 82 11.89 -3.29 9.97
N PRO A 83 11.86 -4.09 11.04
CA PRO A 83 10.67 -4.73 11.61
C PRO A 83 9.67 -3.69 12.14
N MET A 84 8.37 -3.99 12.09
CA MET A 84 7.35 -3.07 12.59
C MET A 84 7.10 -3.27 14.09
N SER A 85 6.97 -2.16 14.82
CA SER A 85 6.56 -2.13 16.22
C SER A 85 5.70 -0.90 16.54
N VAL A 86 4.80 -1.02 17.51
CA VAL A 86 4.00 0.11 18.00
C VAL A 86 4.91 1.25 18.50
N GLY A 87 4.52 2.50 18.22
CA GLY A 87 5.26 3.70 18.55
C GLY A 87 6.31 4.10 17.51
N GLN A 88 6.59 3.25 16.53
CA GLN A 88 7.51 3.56 15.45
C GLN A 88 6.96 4.69 14.58
N LYS A 89 7.85 5.60 14.19
CA LYS A 89 7.52 6.81 13.42
C LYS A 89 8.59 7.07 12.38
N TRP A 90 8.17 7.49 11.20
CA TRP A 90 9.07 8.01 10.18
C TRP A 90 8.46 9.13 9.39
N GLU A 91 9.33 9.86 8.70
CA GLU A 91 8.94 10.97 7.84
C GLU A 91 9.52 10.73 6.45
N GLN A 92 8.80 11.18 5.43
CA GLN A 92 9.28 11.09 4.07
C GLN A 92 8.81 12.30 3.26
N THR A 93 9.77 12.92 2.58
CA THR A 93 9.48 13.79 1.43
C THR A 93 9.63 12.96 0.17
N LEU A 94 8.64 13.01 -0.73
CA LEU A 94 8.73 12.36 -2.03
C LEU A 94 8.05 13.20 -3.12
N LEU A 95 8.60 13.12 -4.32
CA LEU A 95 7.99 13.63 -5.53
C LEU A 95 7.18 12.51 -6.20
N GLU A 96 5.87 12.69 -6.28
CA GLU A 96 4.99 11.86 -7.10
C GLU A 96 4.83 12.53 -8.47
N GLU A 97 5.22 11.83 -9.53
CA GLU A 97 5.00 12.25 -10.90
C GLU A 97 3.86 11.43 -11.52
N ARG A 98 2.93 12.11 -12.19
CA ARG A 98 1.85 11.53 -12.98
C ARG A 98 2.02 11.97 -14.43
N PRO A 99 2.86 11.27 -15.23
CA PRO A 99 3.30 11.76 -16.54
C PRO A 99 2.14 12.00 -17.51
N LYS A 100 1.15 11.10 -17.52
CA LYS A 100 -0.04 11.20 -18.38
C LYS A 100 -0.84 12.49 -18.12
N ASP A 101 -0.92 12.88 -16.85
CA ASP A 101 -1.66 14.06 -16.40
C ASP A 101 -0.76 15.32 -16.36
N ARG A 102 0.52 15.18 -16.70
CA ARG A 102 1.57 16.22 -16.58
C ARG A 102 1.62 16.87 -15.19
N GLN A 103 1.28 16.10 -14.16
CA GLN A 103 1.22 16.57 -12.78
C GLN A 103 2.43 16.09 -11.98
N LYS A 104 2.89 16.95 -11.07
CA LYS A 104 3.90 16.62 -10.06
C LYS A 104 3.41 17.10 -8.69
N ASN A 105 3.46 16.21 -7.71
CA ASN A 105 3.05 16.49 -6.34
C ASN A 105 4.21 16.22 -5.40
N GLU A 106 4.61 17.22 -4.62
CA GLU A 106 5.50 17.00 -3.48
C GLU A 106 4.67 16.60 -2.26
N TRP A 107 4.95 15.41 -1.73
CA TRP A 107 4.36 14.94 -0.49
C TRP A 107 5.39 15.02 0.62
N VAL A 108 5.02 15.67 1.73
CA VAL A 108 5.78 15.66 2.97
C VAL A 108 4.89 15.01 4.03
N ASP A 109 5.22 13.78 4.40
CA ASP A 109 4.37 12.96 5.24
C ASP A 109 5.07 12.49 6.51
N THR A 110 4.26 12.27 7.54
CA THR A 110 4.64 11.57 8.77
C THR A 110 3.81 10.30 8.84
N VAL A 111 4.45 9.16 9.11
CA VAL A 111 3.79 7.86 9.27
C VAL A 111 4.11 7.31 10.66
N THR A 112 3.11 6.73 11.31
CA THR A 112 3.21 6.15 12.65
C THR A 112 2.54 4.78 12.71
N VAL A 113 3.17 3.83 13.41
CA VAL A 113 2.51 2.59 13.86
C VAL A 113 1.87 2.89 15.22
N GLU A 114 0.57 3.11 15.23
CA GLU A 114 -0.12 3.65 16.42
C GLU A 114 -0.54 2.58 17.41
N ALA A 115 -0.91 1.40 16.94
CA ALA A 115 -1.44 0.34 17.80
C ALA A 115 -1.32 -1.04 17.15
N GLU A 116 -1.39 -2.08 18.00
CA GLU A 116 -1.81 -3.40 17.59
C GLU A 116 -3.32 -3.53 17.83
N GLU A 117 -4.04 -3.97 16.80
CA GLU A 117 -5.49 -4.10 16.84
C GLU A 117 -5.92 -5.45 16.26
N THR A 118 -6.95 -6.05 16.85
CA THR A 118 -7.64 -7.19 16.25
C THR A 118 -8.78 -6.66 15.39
N VAL A 119 -8.73 -6.88 14.07
CA VAL A 119 -9.67 -6.34 13.10
C VAL A 119 -10.44 -7.46 12.43
N THR A 120 -11.76 -7.36 12.42
CA THR A 120 -12.66 -8.23 11.67
C THR A 120 -13.06 -7.59 10.35
N VAL A 121 -12.87 -8.33 9.26
CA VAL A 121 -13.30 -8.02 7.88
C VAL A 121 -13.97 -9.27 7.29
N PRO A 122 -14.58 -9.22 6.09
CA PRO A 122 -15.27 -10.39 5.54
C PRO A 122 -14.36 -11.62 5.38
N ALA A 123 -13.06 -11.45 5.14
CA ALA A 123 -12.11 -12.56 5.05
C ALA A 123 -11.78 -13.23 6.40
N GLY A 124 -12.19 -12.66 7.53
CA GLY A 124 -11.91 -13.18 8.88
C GLY A 124 -11.48 -12.12 9.89
N THR A 125 -10.91 -12.57 11.00
CA THR A 125 -10.43 -11.73 12.09
C THR A 125 -8.91 -11.87 12.24
N PHE A 126 -8.20 -10.76 12.19
CA PHE A 126 -6.73 -10.75 12.11
C PHE A 126 -6.12 -9.85 13.17
N LYS A 127 -4.95 -10.24 13.69
CA LYS A 127 -4.06 -9.32 14.41
C LYS A 127 -3.37 -8.40 13.40
N THR A 128 -3.36 -7.11 13.70
CA THR A 128 -2.88 -6.08 12.77
C THR A 128 -2.08 -5.00 13.47
N PHE A 129 -1.21 -4.34 12.71
CA PHE A 129 -0.64 -3.05 13.06
C PHE A 129 -1.45 -1.94 12.40
N LYS A 130 -1.97 -1.02 13.19
CA LYS A 130 -2.59 0.21 12.68
C LYS A 130 -1.50 1.22 12.32
N ILE A 131 -1.41 1.53 11.04
CA ILE A 131 -0.46 2.48 10.45
C ILE A 131 -1.25 3.70 10.00
N VAL A 132 -0.84 4.88 10.44
CA VAL A 132 -1.49 6.13 10.06
C VAL A 132 -0.49 7.04 9.36
N ARG A 133 -0.88 7.52 8.17
CA ARG A 133 -0.10 8.48 7.39
C ARG A 133 -0.79 9.83 7.41
N ARG A 134 -0.04 10.86 7.79
CA ARG A 134 -0.49 12.25 7.85
C ARG A 134 0.34 13.14 6.95
N ASN A 135 -0.28 14.17 6.40
CA ASN A 135 0.45 15.31 5.86
C ASN A 135 1.22 15.98 7.00
N LYS A 136 2.54 16.10 6.89
CA LYS A 136 3.40 16.66 7.96
C LYS A 136 3.08 18.13 8.25
N LYS A 137 2.70 18.91 7.23
CA LYS A 137 2.44 20.35 7.34
C LYS A 137 1.10 20.64 8.01
N THR A 138 0.05 19.88 7.65
CA THR A 138 -1.32 20.17 8.12
C THR A 138 -1.81 19.22 9.21
N GLY A 139 -1.13 18.10 9.45
CA GLY A 139 -1.59 17.04 10.35
C GLY A 139 -2.76 16.20 9.81
N ALA A 140 -3.31 16.56 8.63
CA ALA A 140 -4.44 15.86 8.04
C ALA A 140 -4.09 14.40 7.73
N ILE A 141 -4.96 13.47 8.14
CA ILE A 141 -4.81 12.04 7.85
C ILE A 141 -5.03 11.82 6.36
N ARG A 142 -4.06 11.21 5.69
CA ARG A 142 -4.18 10.74 4.31
C ARG A 142 -4.80 9.36 4.26
N TYR A 143 -4.28 8.46 5.09
CA TYR A 143 -4.89 7.15 5.26
C TYR A 143 -4.59 6.55 6.64
N GLU A 144 -5.47 5.64 7.03
CA GLU A 144 -5.26 4.65 8.08
C GLU A 144 -5.25 3.27 7.42
N MET A 145 -4.31 2.40 7.81
CA MET A 145 -4.12 1.07 7.24
C MET A 145 -3.92 0.06 8.37
N TRP A 146 -4.59 -1.08 8.30
CA TRP A 146 -4.42 -2.18 9.24
C TRP A 146 -3.69 -3.31 8.54
N TYR A 147 -2.38 -3.38 8.76
CA TYR A 147 -1.51 -4.38 8.16
C TYR A 147 -1.50 -5.66 8.99
N SER A 148 -1.74 -6.82 8.39
CA SER A 148 -1.58 -8.12 9.05
C SER A 148 -0.31 -8.84 8.56
N PRO A 149 0.65 -9.15 9.45
CA PRO A 149 1.80 -9.97 9.11
C PRO A 149 1.43 -11.37 8.60
N GLU A 150 0.35 -11.95 9.12
CA GLU A 150 -0.18 -13.27 8.71
C GLU A 150 -0.64 -13.26 7.26
N VAL A 151 -1.32 -12.18 6.84
CA VAL A 151 -1.82 -12.00 5.48
C VAL A 151 -0.73 -11.46 4.54
N GLY A 152 0.32 -10.87 5.10
CA GLY A 152 1.40 -10.20 4.35
C GLY A 152 0.96 -8.94 3.62
N GLN A 153 -0.21 -8.40 3.97
CA GLN A 153 -0.86 -7.23 3.36
C GLN A 153 -1.81 -6.56 4.36
N TRP A 154 -2.36 -5.41 3.98
CA TRP A 154 -3.43 -4.79 4.74
C TRP A 154 -4.74 -5.57 4.63
N VAL A 155 -5.44 -5.71 5.76
CA VAL A 155 -6.78 -6.31 5.80
C VAL A 155 -7.87 -5.24 5.73
N LYS A 156 -7.52 -4.00 6.09
CA LYS A 156 -8.39 -2.83 6.02
C LYS A 156 -7.58 -1.58 5.70
N ILE A 157 -8.17 -0.66 4.94
CA ILE A 157 -7.61 0.67 4.69
C ILE A 157 -8.74 1.71 4.63
N ARG A 158 -8.47 2.92 5.13
CA ARG A 158 -9.32 4.11 4.99
C ARG A 158 -8.47 5.21 4.37
N GLU A 159 -8.86 5.70 3.21
CA GLU A 159 -8.11 6.71 2.45
C GLU A 159 -8.96 7.96 2.26
N ASN A 160 -8.42 9.11 2.65
CA ASN A 160 -9.01 10.41 2.36
C ASN A 160 -8.47 10.88 1.00
N LEU A 161 -9.24 10.61 -0.05
CA LEU A 161 -8.97 11.06 -1.41
C LEU A 161 -9.60 12.43 -1.64
N ASP A 162 -9.18 13.12 -2.70
CA ASP A 162 -9.81 14.39 -3.12
C ASP A 162 -11.29 14.19 -3.48
N SER A 163 -11.66 12.98 -3.93
CA SER A 163 -13.04 12.58 -4.23
C SER A 163 -13.85 12.11 -3.01
N GLY A 164 -13.25 12.10 -1.81
CA GLY A 164 -13.89 11.67 -0.57
C GLY A 164 -13.23 10.46 0.09
N LEU A 165 -13.93 9.90 1.08
CA LEU A 165 -13.44 8.74 1.84
C LEU A 165 -13.64 7.47 1.02
N ARG A 166 -12.57 6.68 0.89
CA ARG A 166 -12.60 5.30 0.40
C ARG A 166 -12.21 4.35 1.53
N VAL A 167 -13.01 3.31 1.76
CA VAL A 167 -12.73 2.23 2.71
C VAL A 167 -12.55 0.93 1.93
N GLY A 168 -11.40 0.29 2.09
CA GLY A 168 -11.11 -1.04 1.54
C GLY A 168 -11.09 -2.09 2.64
N GLU A 169 -11.68 -3.25 2.40
CA GLU A 169 -11.67 -4.40 3.30
C GLU A 169 -11.36 -5.68 2.53
N LEU A 170 -10.51 -6.54 3.11
CA LEU A 170 -10.17 -7.84 2.56
C LEU A 170 -11.38 -8.78 2.64
N ILE A 171 -11.73 -9.37 1.49
CA ILE A 171 -12.85 -10.32 1.39
C ILE A 171 -12.40 -11.75 1.10
N ALA A 172 -11.23 -11.93 0.49
CA ALA A 172 -10.60 -13.23 0.32
C ALA A 172 -9.09 -13.06 0.10
N PHE A 173 -8.30 -14.09 0.41
CA PHE A 173 -6.88 -14.12 0.08
C PHE A 173 -6.41 -15.56 -0.14
N LYS A 174 -5.29 -15.70 -0.85
CA LYS A 174 -4.60 -16.96 -1.12
C LYS A 174 -3.11 -16.71 -1.02
N LEU A 175 -2.42 -17.41 -0.14
CA LEU A 175 -0.97 -17.35 -0.01
C LEU A 175 -0.34 -18.61 -0.63
N ARG A 176 0.85 -18.47 -1.20
CA ARG A 176 1.64 -19.55 -1.81
C ARG A 176 2.90 -19.83 -1.02
#